data_AF-A0A367RAV9-F1
#
_entry.id   AF-A0A367RAV9-F1
#
_cell.length_a   1.000
_cell.length_b   1.000
_cell.length_c   1.000
_cell.angle_alpha   90.00
_cell.angle_beta   90.00
_cell.angle_gamma   90.00
#
_symmetry.space_group_name_H-M   'P 1'
#
loop_
_entity.id
_entity.type
_entity.pdbx_description
1 polymer ?
#
loop_
_entity_poly.entity_id
_entity_poly.type
_entity_poly.pdbx_seq_one_letter_code
_entity_poly.pdbx_strand_id
1 'polypeptide(L)'
;MNHLTISDKIETCFSIKKLVNLIEAQILELDENLELTSEEIFEIVCQSSHLNTDFLKQALGCKCPFALIGFISELEFNEFSHYSVIIEDSNTCSQNVKQPAI
;
A
#
# COMPACT_ATOMS: atom_id res chain seq x y z
N MET A 1 19.35 11.59 19.44
CA MET A 1 17.89 11.52 19.22
C MET A 1 17.58 11.21 17.75
N ASN A 2 18.24 10.20 17.14
CA ASN A 2 18.14 9.90 15.69
C ASN A 2 17.93 8.40 15.40
N HIS A 3 17.99 7.52 16.42
CA HIS A 3 18.01 6.07 16.20
C HIS A 3 16.61 5.47 15.98
N LEU A 4 15.58 6.07 16.59
CA LEU A 4 14.18 5.63 16.42
C LEU A 4 13.71 5.88 14.98
N THR A 5 13.91 7.10 14.48
CA THR A 5 13.44 7.52 13.15
C THR A 5 14.13 6.77 12.00
N ILE A 6 15.37 6.31 12.20
CA ILE A 6 16.09 5.50 11.20
C ILE A 6 15.52 4.07 11.19
N SER A 7 15.25 3.49 12.36
CA SER A 7 14.69 2.14 12.47
C SER A 7 13.30 2.05 11.84
N ASP A 8 12.42 3.00 12.17
CA ASP A 8 11.04 3.02 11.66
C ASP A 8 11.01 3.21 10.14
N LYS A 9 11.86 4.07 9.59
CA LYS A 9 11.98 4.27 8.13
C LYS A 9 12.51 3.03 7.41
N ILE A 10 13.48 2.31 8.00
CA ILE A 10 14.04 1.09 7.40
C ILE A 10 13.00 -0.04 7.38
N GLU A 11 12.28 -0.25 8.49
CA GLU A 11 11.23 -1.27 8.61
C GLU A 11 10.08 -1.02 7.62
N THR A 12 9.79 0.26 7.37
CA THR A 12 8.71 0.68 6.49
C THR A 12 9.09 0.64 5.01
N CYS A 13 10.30 1.07 4.64
CA CYS A 13 10.82 0.87 3.28
C CYS A 13 10.94 -0.62 2.92
N PHE A 14 11.26 -1.47 3.91
CA PHE A 14 11.24 -2.92 3.74
C PHE A 14 9.82 -3.44 3.47
N SER A 15 8.81 -2.81 4.08
CA SER A 15 7.40 -3.14 3.89
C SER A 15 6.87 -2.77 2.49
N ILE A 16 7.24 -1.61 1.93
CA ILE A 16 6.81 -1.22 0.57
C ILE A 16 7.40 -2.14 -0.50
N LYS A 17 8.70 -2.44 -0.43
CA LYS A 17 9.32 -3.39 -1.38
C LYS A 17 8.68 -4.76 -1.31
N LYS A 18 8.35 -5.23 -0.11
CA LYS A 18 7.63 -6.50 0.07
C LYS A 18 6.23 -6.46 -0.55
N LEU A 19 5.51 -5.36 -0.37
CA LEU A 19 4.21 -5.15 -0.99
C LEU A 19 4.30 -5.15 -2.52
N VAL A 20 5.26 -4.43 -3.09
CA VAL A 20 5.50 -4.41 -4.54
C VAL A 20 5.73 -5.82 -5.08
N ASN A 21 6.55 -6.63 -4.41
CA ASN A 21 6.79 -8.01 -4.83
C ASN A 21 5.52 -8.88 -4.76
N LEU A 22 4.66 -8.66 -3.76
CA LEU A 22 3.38 -9.38 -3.63
C LEU A 22 2.41 -8.98 -4.75
N ILE A 23 2.30 -7.68 -5.02
CA ILE A 23 1.50 -7.12 -6.10
C ILE A 23 1.97 -7.66 -7.44
N GLU A 24 3.29 -7.66 -7.69
CA GLU A 24 3.88 -8.19 -8.92
C GLU A 24 3.56 -9.67 -9.11
N ALA A 25 3.77 -10.50 -8.08
CA ALA A 25 3.44 -11.92 -8.14
C ALA A 25 1.95 -12.15 -8.44
N GLN A 26 1.07 -11.38 -7.81
CA GLN A 26 -0.37 -11.48 -8.03
C GLN A 26 -0.78 -11.04 -9.44
N ILE A 27 -0.18 -9.97 -9.98
CA ILE A 27 -0.44 -9.53 -11.35
C ILE A 27 -0.04 -10.62 -12.34
N LEU A 28 1.13 -11.24 -12.17
CA LEU A 28 1.60 -12.31 -13.05
C LEU A 28 0.66 -13.53 -13.01
N GLU A 29 0.20 -13.94 -11.83
CA GLU A 29 -0.77 -15.04 -11.69
C GLU A 29 -2.10 -14.72 -12.39
N LEU A 30 -2.59 -13.48 -12.27
CA LEU A 30 -3.84 -13.07 -12.90
C LEU A 30 -3.70 -12.83 -14.41
N ASP A 31 -2.54 -12.40 -14.90
CA ASP A 31 -2.25 -12.18 -16.33
C ASP A 31 -2.18 -13.52 -17.10
N GLU A 32 -1.82 -14.61 -16.43
CA GLU A 32 -1.95 -15.97 -16.99
C GLU A 32 -3.42 -16.37 -17.24
N ASN A 33 -4.38 -15.74 -16.54
CA ASN A 33 -5.80 -15.94 -16.78
C ASN A 33 -6.30 -15.06 -17.93
N LEU A 34 -6.38 -15.64 -19.13
CA LEU A 34 -6.83 -14.98 -20.36
C LEU A 34 -8.29 -14.46 -20.33
N GLU A 35 -9.07 -14.80 -19.29
CA GLU A 35 -10.44 -14.29 -19.12
C GLU A 35 -10.48 -12.90 -18.48
N LEU A 36 -9.41 -12.47 -17.82
CA LEU A 36 -9.34 -11.18 -17.14
C LEU A 36 -8.75 -10.12 -18.05
N THR A 37 -9.41 -8.98 -18.13
CA THR A 37 -8.85 -7.78 -18.74
C THR A 37 -7.83 -7.12 -17.81
N SER A 38 -6.90 -6.34 -18.37
CA SER A 38 -5.93 -5.59 -17.56
C SER A 38 -6.60 -4.65 -16.54
N GLU A 39 -7.79 -4.13 -16.86
CA GLU A 39 -8.58 -3.32 -15.95
C GLU A 39 -9.11 -4.13 -14.75
N GLU A 40 -9.62 -5.33 -14.99
CA GLU A 40 -10.07 -6.23 -13.92
C GLU A 40 -8.92 -6.67 -13.03
N ILE A 41 -7.77 -7.03 -13.63
CA ILE A 41 -6.55 -7.36 -12.88
C ILE A 41 -6.14 -6.18 -11.98
N PHE A 42 -6.16 -4.95 -12.52
CA PHE A 42 -5.82 -3.75 -11.77
C PHE A 42 -6.75 -3.55 -10.57
N GLU A 43 -8.06 -3.72 -10.76
CA GLU A 43 -9.05 -3.54 -9.70
C GLU A 43 -8.94 -4.62 -8.63
N ILE A 44 -8.77 -5.89 -9.02
CA ILE A 44 -8.56 -7.02 -8.10
C ILE A 44 -7.34 -6.79 -7.22
N VAL A 45 -6.21 -6.40 -7.83
CA VAL A 45 -4.93 -6.20 -7.13
C VAL A 45 -4.99 -5.00 -6.19
N CYS A 46 -5.65 -3.92 -6.59
CA CYS A 46 -5.88 -2.79 -5.69
C CYS A 46 -6.72 -3.20 -4.47
N GLN A 47 -7.79 -3.98 -4.68
CA GLN A 47 -8.64 -4.46 -3.60
C GLN A 47 -7.92 -5.44 -2.66
N SER A 48 -7.22 -6.43 -3.19
CA SER A 48 -6.48 -7.44 -2.41
C SER A 48 -5.37 -6.82 -1.57
N SER A 49 -4.79 -5.72 -2.06
CA SER A 49 -3.69 -5.00 -1.42
C SER A 49 -4.16 -3.84 -0.54
N HIS A 50 -5.47 -3.68 -0.33
CA HIS A 50 -6.08 -2.58 0.42
C HIS A 50 -5.64 -1.19 -0.08
N LEU A 51 -5.51 -1.04 -1.38
CA LEU A 51 -5.17 0.22 -2.02
C LEU A 51 -6.43 0.98 -2.42
N ASN A 52 -6.37 2.30 -2.34
CA ASN A 52 -7.44 3.18 -2.78
C ASN A 52 -7.39 3.31 -4.30
N THR A 53 -8.20 2.47 -4.95
CA THR A 53 -8.29 2.38 -6.40
C THR A 53 -8.63 3.72 -7.07
N ASP A 54 -9.48 4.55 -6.46
CA ASP A 54 -9.92 5.82 -7.07
C ASP A 54 -8.79 6.86 -7.10
N PHE A 55 -8.04 7.00 -5.99
CA PHE A 55 -6.87 7.87 -5.97
C PHE A 55 -5.77 7.37 -6.90
N LEU A 56 -5.56 6.05 -6.98
CA LEU A 56 -4.58 5.47 -7.90
C LEU A 56 -4.96 5.67 -9.36
N LYS A 57 -6.23 5.49 -9.73
CA LYS A 57 -6.74 5.79 -11.08
C LYS A 57 -6.47 7.24 -11.46
N GLN A 58 -6.68 8.17 -10.53
CA GLN A 58 -6.42 9.59 -10.76
C GLN A 58 -4.92 9.90 -10.91
N ALA A 59 -4.07 9.28 -10.10
CA ALA A 59 -2.63 9.51 -10.13
C ALA A 59 -1.95 8.87 -11.37
N LEU A 60 -2.35 7.65 -11.72
CA LEU A 60 -1.78 6.89 -12.85
C LEU A 60 -2.34 7.34 -14.21
N GLY A 61 -3.56 7.89 -14.24
CA GLY A 61 -4.26 8.21 -15.49
C GLY A 61 -4.63 7.00 -16.35
N CYS A 62 -4.39 5.79 -15.87
CA CYS A 62 -4.70 4.52 -16.53
C CYS A 62 -5.01 3.43 -15.50
N LYS A 63 -5.62 2.34 -15.97
CA LYS A 63 -5.93 1.14 -15.16
C LYS A 63 -4.99 -0.02 -15.56
N CYS A 64 -3.69 0.28 -15.63
CA CYS A 64 -2.68 -0.69 -16.04
C CYS A 64 -2.02 -1.33 -14.80
N PRO A 65 -2.11 -2.66 -14.60
CA PRO A 65 -1.51 -3.33 -13.45
C PRO A 65 0.01 -3.14 -13.39
N PHE A 66 0.70 -3.19 -14.53
CA PHE A 66 2.15 -3.01 -14.55
C PHE A 66 2.57 -1.57 -14.27
N ALA A 67 1.75 -0.58 -14.63
CA ALA A 67 1.98 0.82 -14.25
C ALA A 67 1.83 1.02 -12.73
N LEU A 68 0.92 0.27 -12.09
CA LEU A 68 0.75 0.28 -10.63
C LEU A 68 2.03 -0.17 -9.91
N ILE A 69 2.67 -1.24 -10.38
CA ILE A 69 3.94 -1.74 -9.81
C ILE A 69 5.00 -0.63 -9.84
N GLY A 70 5.21 -0.04 -11.03
CA GLY A 70 6.19 1.03 -11.21
C GLY A 70 5.90 2.21 -10.29
N PHE A 71 4.65 2.67 -10.27
CA PHE A 71 4.23 3.77 -9.42
C PHE A 71 4.49 3.53 -7.94
N ILE A 72 4.03 2.40 -7.38
CA ILE A 72 4.23 2.10 -5.95
C ILE A 72 5.72 1.94 -5.62
N SER A 73 6.52 1.38 -6.55
CA SER A 73 7.96 1.19 -6.32
C SER A 73 8.75 2.49 -6.18
N GLU A 74 8.21 3.60 -6.70
CA GLU A 74 8.82 4.94 -6.65
C GLU A 74 8.33 5.79 -5.47
N LEU A 75 7.23 5.39 -4.80
CA LEU A 75 6.66 6.16 -3.69
C LEU A 75 7.54 6.12 -2.43
N GLU A 76 7.69 7.28 -1.80
CA GLU A 76 8.10 7.36 -0.41
C GLU A 76 6.94 6.98 0.52
N PHE A 77 7.25 6.60 1.77
CA PHE A 77 6.24 6.10 2.71
C PHE A 77 5.09 7.07 3.01
N ASN A 78 5.42 8.35 3.22
CA ASN A 78 4.44 9.41 3.44
C ASN A 78 3.54 9.64 2.21
N GLU A 79 4.02 9.32 1.02
CA GLU A 79 3.23 9.36 -0.20
C GLU A 79 2.35 8.13 -0.31
N PHE A 80 2.89 6.96 0.01
CA PHE A 80 2.16 5.68 0.00
C PHE A 80 0.91 5.70 0.87
N SER A 81 0.96 6.31 2.06
CA SER A 81 -0.19 6.39 2.96
C SER A 81 -1.42 7.08 2.37
N HIS A 82 -1.23 7.94 1.35
CA HIS A 82 -2.36 8.57 0.64
C HIS A 82 -3.10 7.59 -0.27
N TYR A 83 -2.44 6.52 -0.69
CA TYR A 83 -2.97 5.52 -1.61
C TYR A 83 -3.36 4.22 -0.92
N SER A 84 -3.08 4.06 0.37
CA SER A 84 -3.59 2.94 1.18
C SER A 84 -4.95 3.27 1.78
N VAL A 85 -5.85 2.30 1.81
CA VAL A 85 -7.07 2.39 2.62
C VAL A 85 -6.67 2.20 4.08
N ILE A 86 -6.80 3.27 4.88
CA ILE A 86 -6.77 3.12 6.34
C ILE A 86 -8.02 2.36 6.72
N ILE A 87 -7.88 1.06 6.96
CA ILE A 87 -8.92 0.33 7.69
C ILE A 87 -8.79 0.83 9.13
N GLU A 88 -9.65 1.76 9.53
CA GLU A 88 -9.89 2.00 10.96
C GLU A 88 -10.54 0.72 11.51
N ASP A 89 -9.72 -0.28 11.82
CA ASP A 89 -10.14 -1.34 12.73
C ASP A 89 -10.48 -0.65 14.04
N SER A 90 -11.77 -0.44 14.24
CA SER A 90 -12.37 0.00 15.48
C SER A 90 -12.17 -1.11 16.51
N ASN A 91 -10.95 -1.33 16.98
CA ASN A 91 -10.67 -2.12 18.17
C ASN A 91 -9.37 -1.68 18.87
N THR A 92 -9.58 -0.70 19.77
CA THR A 92 -8.86 -0.51 21.03
C THR A 92 -7.33 -0.47 21.01
N CYS A 93 -6.78 0.74 20.86
CA CYS A 93 -5.73 1.15 21.80
C CYS A 93 -6.25 2.34 22.59
N SER A 94 -6.93 2.06 23.72
CA SER A 94 -7.19 3.05 24.74
C SER A 94 -5.86 3.67 25.15
N GLN A 95 -5.58 4.88 24.68
CA GLN A 95 -4.57 5.75 25.24
C GLN A 95 -5.01 6.10 26.67
N ASN A 96 -4.67 5.25 27.64
CA ASN A 96 -4.73 5.65 29.04
C ASN A 96 -3.48 6.47 29.35
N VAL A 97 -3.43 7.67 28.78
CA VAL A 97 -2.56 8.74 29.27
C VAL A 97 -3.26 9.29 30.50
N LYS A 98 -2.89 8.79 31.68
CA LYS A 98 -2.97 9.60 32.89
C LYS A 98 -1.55 9.91 33.36
N GLN A 99 -1.31 11.22 33.34
CA GLN A 99 -0.11 11.98 33.66
C GLN A 99 0.50 11.62 35.03
N PRO A 100 1.78 11.97 35.25
CA PRO A 100 2.40 11.88 36.57
C PRO A 100 1.78 12.92 37.50
N ALA A 101 1.42 12.50 38.72
CA ALA A 101 1.19 13.41 39.84
C ALA A 101 2.38 13.28 40.79
N ILE A 102 3.15 14.39 40.85
CA ILE A 102 4.09 14.90 41.86
C ILE A 102 4.47 13.95 43.01
#